data_AF-A0A7V4M0N0-F1
#
_entry.id   AF-A0A7V4M0N0-F1
#
_cell.length_a   1.000
_cell.length_b   1.000
_cell.length_c   1.000
_cell.angle_alpha   90.00
_cell.angle_beta   90.00
_cell.angle_gamma   90.00
#
_symmetry.space_group_name_H-M   'P 1'
#
loop_
_entity.id
_entity.type
_entity.pdbx_description
1 polymer ?
#
loop_
_entity_poly.entity_id
_entity_poly.type
_entity_poly.pdbx_seq_one_letter_code
_entity_poly.pdbx_strand_id
1 'polypeptide(L)'
;MTRSAMIAAAGIWLLLAIAAPAQEDDTEVYRGDPVPPEVDSLYVKGLAYLAKTQNKNGTWNAQYGSEPALVGLAILAMLAHGDDPNTGPYSENIKRGLDYILGKANQENGYIGGSMYNHGFATLALAECYGHVVDDRIGPALRKAVDLILSSQKRNGVGAWRYSPE
;
A
#
# COMPACT_ATOMS: atom_id res chain seq x y z
N MET A 1 9.69 -12.33 82.02
CA MET A 1 9.52 -10.86 82.08
C MET A 1 9.24 -10.37 80.67
N THR A 2 7.99 -9.95 80.45
CA THR A 2 7.38 -9.54 79.17
C THR A 2 7.69 -8.07 78.85
N ARG A 3 8.17 -7.79 77.62
CA ARG A 3 8.08 -6.45 76.99
C ARG A 3 7.92 -6.54 75.46
N SER A 4 6.69 -6.27 75.04
CA SER A 4 6.19 -5.51 73.87
C SER A 4 7.00 -5.39 72.56
N ALA A 5 6.33 -5.70 71.44
CA ALA A 5 6.06 -4.82 70.26
C ALA A 5 5.31 -5.67 69.21
N MET A 6 4.02 -5.45 68.98
CA MET A 6 3.45 -4.71 67.84
C MET A 6 4.14 -4.92 66.47
N ILE A 7 3.29 -5.08 65.45
CA ILE A 7 3.49 -5.01 63.99
C ILE A 7 3.57 -6.37 63.27
N ALA A 8 2.43 -6.77 62.68
CA ALA A 8 2.31 -7.04 61.24
C ALA A 8 0.87 -7.51 60.92
N ALA A 9 -0.09 -6.59 61.00
CA ALA A 9 -1.38 -6.75 60.35
C ALA A 9 -1.24 -6.20 58.92
N ALA A 10 -0.82 -7.02 57.96
CA ALA A 10 -0.92 -6.70 56.54
C ALA A 10 -0.59 -7.93 55.71
N GLY A 11 -1.45 -8.27 54.75
CA GLY A 11 -1.00 -9.07 53.60
C GLY A 11 -1.76 -10.36 53.30
N ILE A 12 -3.06 -10.44 53.57
CA ILE A 12 -3.94 -11.34 52.79
C ILE A 12 -5.17 -10.55 52.35
N TRP A 13 -4.94 -9.64 51.40
CA TRP A 13 -5.99 -8.93 50.65
C TRP A 13 -5.61 -8.97 49.18
N LEU A 14 -5.61 -10.15 48.56
CA LEU A 14 -5.56 -10.24 47.10
C LEU A 14 -6.23 -11.52 46.61
N LEU A 15 -7.49 -11.70 46.96
CA LEU A 15 -8.43 -12.53 46.22
C LEU A 15 -9.64 -11.65 45.93
N LEU A 16 -10.09 -11.66 44.67
CA LEU A 16 -11.11 -10.79 44.06
C LEU A 16 -10.56 -9.50 43.45
N ALA A 17 -9.57 -9.63 42.55
CA ALA A 17 -9.58 -8.78 41.37
C ALA A 17 -10.87 -9.13 40.61
N ILE A 18 -11.88 -8.28 40.81
CA ILE A 18 -13.14 -8.29 40.08
C ILE A 18 -12.77 -8.36 38.60
N ALA A 19 -13.15 -9.45 37.94
CA ALA A 19 -13.23 -9.48 36.49
C ALA A 19 -14.23 -8.39 36.12
N ALA A 20 -13.73 -7.19 35.82
CA ALA A 20 -14.54 -6.19 35.17
C ALA A 20 -15.12 -6.88 33.93
N PRO A 21 -16.44 -6.85 33.70
CA PRO A 21 -16.97 -7.28 32.43
C PRO A 21 -16.19 -6.51 31.37
N ALA A 22 -15.57 -7.22 30.44
CA ALA A 22 -15.00 -6.59 29.26
C ALA A 22 -16.13 -5.74 28.67
N GLN A 23 -15.98 -4.42 28.75
CA GLN A 23 -16.90 -3.52 28.10
C GLN A 23 -16.71 -3.82 26.62
N GLU A 24 -17.70 -4.47 26.00
CA GLU A 24 -17.77 -4.56 24.55
C GLU A 24 -17.68 -3.12 24.06
N ASP A 25 -16.53 -2.78 23.50
CA ASP A 25 -16.39 -1.57 22.73
C ASP A 25 -17.22 -1.83 21.47
N ASP A 26 -18.52 -1.54 21.58
CA ASP A 26 -19.56 -1.66 20.57
C ASP A 26 -19.32 -0.55 19.52
N THR A 27 -18.07 -0.46 19.06
CA THR A 27 -17.69 0.24 17.85
C THR A 27 -18.53 -0.39 16.77
N GLU A 28 -19.65 0.25 16.44
CA GLU A 28 -20.39 -0.05 15.23
C GLU A 28 -19.37 -0.05 14.11
N VAL A 29 -19.02 -1.24 13.65
CA VAL A 29 -18.20 -1.39 12.45
C VAL A 29 -19.05 -0.74 11.37
N TYR A 30 -18.71 0.49 10.99
CA TYR A 30 -19.36 1.18 9.91
C TYR A 30 -19.19 0.31 8.66
N ARG A 31 -20.25 -0.42 8.30
CA ARG A 31 -20.24 -1.36 7.18
C ARG A 31 -20.39 -0.67 5.83
N GLY A 32 -20.47 0.66 5.80
CA GLY A 32 -20.75 1.44 4.60
C GLY A 32 -22.17 1.21 4.10
N ASP A 33 -22.70 2.18 3.36
CA ASP A 33 -23.87 1.92 2.53
C ASP A 33 -23.49 0.94 1.40
N PRO A 34 -24.40 0.04 0.98
CA PRO A 34 -24.17 -0.81 -0.17
C PRO A 34 -23.84 0.04 -1.40
N VAL A 35 -22.80 -0.36 -2.16
CA VAL A 35 -22.46 0.30 -3.43
C VAL A 35 -23.63 0.15 -4.40
N PRO A 36 -24.16 1.24 -4.97
CA PRO A 36 -25.25 1.14 -5.95
C PRO A 36 -24.84 0.28 -7.16
N PRO A 37 -25.72 -0.59 -7.70
CA PRO A 37 -25.40 -1.45 -8.84
C PRO A 37 -24.91 -0.69 -10.08
N GLU A 38 -25.37 0.55 -10.26
CA GLU A 38 -24.95 1.40 -11.37
C GLU A 38 -23.48 1.82 -11.24
N VAL A 39 -23.02 2.10 -10.01
CA VAL A 39 -21.63 2.46 -9.72
C VAL A 39 -20.71 1.27 -9.96
N ASP A 40 -21.13 0.08 -9.51
CA ASP A 40 -20.40 -1.17 -9.76
C ASP A 40 -20.31 -1.47 -11.27
N SER A 41 -21.41 -1.31 -12.01
CA SER A 41 -21.41 -1.49 -13.46
C SER A 41 -20.46 -0.53 -14.18
N LEU A 42 -20.38 0.73 -13.74
CA LEU A 42 -19.45 1.73 -14.30
C LEU A 42 -18.00 1.35 -14.01
N TYR A 43 -17.73 0.89 -12.79
CA TYR A 43 -16.41 0.44 -12.36
C TYR A 43 -15.90 -0.74 -13.22
N VAL A 44 -16.69 -1.79 -13.36
CA VAL A 44 -16.35 -2.97 -14.18
C VAL A 44 -16.13 -2.60 -15.65
N LYS A 45 -16.95 -1.70 -16.22
CA LYS A 45 -16.75 -1.19 -17.59
C LYS A 45 -15.44 -0.44 -17.73
N GLY A 46 -15.06 0.35 -16.73
CA GLY A 46 -13.77 1.06 -16.68
C GLY A 46 -12.58 0.10 -16.67
N LEU A 47 -12.62 -0.92 -15.82
CA LEU A 47 -11.57 -1.95 -15.79
C LEU A 47 -11.46 -2.71 -17.11
N ALA A 48 -12.60 -3.10 -17.70
CA ALA A 48 -12.62 -3.74 -19.00
C ALA A 48 -12.01 -2.87 -20.11
N TYR A 49 -12.27 -1.55 -20.07
CA TYR A 49 -11.64 -0.61 -20.99
C TYR A 49 -10.12 -0.54 -20.79
N LEU A 50 -9.65 -0.37 -19.55
CA LEU A 50 -8.22 -0.34 -19.24
C LEU A 50 -7.53 -1.62 -19.72
N ALA A 51 -8.12 -2.78 -19.41
CA ALA A 51 -7.56 -4.07 -19.78
C ALA A 51 -7.48 -4.27 -21.30
N LYS A 52 -8.55 -3.90 -22.01
CA LYS A 52 -8.66 -4.04 -23.48
C LYS A 52 -7.73 -3.11 -24.25
N THR A 53 -7.46 -1.91 -23.72
CA THR A 53 -6.71 -0.86 -24.42
C THR A 53 -5.23 -0.81 -24.04
N GLN A 54 -4.79 -1.62 -23.07
CA GLN A 54 -3.39 -1.72 -22.70
C GLN A 54 -2.56 -2.32 -23.84
N ASN A 55 -1.45 -1.67 -24.16
CA ASN A 55 -0.47 -2.15 -25.12
C ASN A 55 0.29 -3.37 -24.58
N LYS A 56 0.92 -4.13 -25.49
CA LYS A 56 1.73 -5.32 -25.13
C LYS A 56 2.92 -5.02 -24.22
N ASN A 57 3.39 -3.78 -24.19
CA ASN A 57 4.48 -3.32 -23.33
C ASN A 57 3.99 -2.74 -21.99
N GLY A 58 2.70 -2.87 -21.67
CA GLY A 58 2.13 -2.43 -20.38
C GLY A 58 1.62 -0.99 -20.33
N THR A 59 1.78 -0.19 -21.40
CA THR A 59 1.36 1.22 -21.44
C THR A 59 0.02 1.44 -22.14
N TRP A 60 -0.43 2.69 -22.23
CA TRP A 60 -1.62 3.09 -22.99
C TRP A 60 -1.31 4.17 -24.04
N ASN A 61 -2.08 4.17 -25.13
CA ASN A 61 -2.00 5.20 -26.17
C ASN A 61 -2.77 6.47 -25.74
N ALA A 62 -2.20 7.19 -24.78
CA ALA A 62 -2.71 8.46 -24.26
C ALA A 62 -1.53 9.41 -24.00
N GLN A 63 -1.80 10.72 -23.85
CA GLN A 63 -0.76 11.74 -23.67
C GLN A 63 0.28 11.40 -22.59
N TYR A 64 -0.15 10.77 -21.50
CA TYR A 64 0.70 10.34 -20.38
C TYR A 64 0.63 8.83 -20.15
N GLY A 65 0.14 8.06 -21.13
CA GLY A 65 -0.12 6.62 -20.96
C GLY A 65 1.13 5.76 -20.81
N SER A 66 2.31 6.33 -21.05
CA SER A 66 3.63 5.75 -20.77
C SER A 66 4.29 6.31 -19.50
N GLU A 67 3.65 7.20 -18.76
CA GLU A 67 4.19 7.67 -17.49
C GLU A 67 4.05 6.57 -16.43
N PRO A 68 5.13 6.17 -15.72
CA PRO A 68 5.07 5.10 -14.73
C PRO A 68 4.01 5.32 -13.65
N ALA A 69 3.70 6.58 -13.29
CA ALA A 69 2.59 6.88 -12.40
C ALA A 69 1.25 6.39 -12.94
N LEU A 70 0.92 6.69 -14.20
CA LEU A 70 -0.38 6.32 -14.76
C LEU A 70 -0.49 4.82 -15.01
N VAL A 71 0.62 4.18 -15.40
CA VAL A 71 0.69 2.72 -15.45
C VAL A 71 0.44 2.12 -14.06
N GLY A 72 1.06 2.68 -13.03
CA GLY A 72 0.87 2.30 -11.64
C GLY A 72 -0.58 2.45 -11.17
N LEU A 73 -1.23 3.57 -11.47
CA LEU A 73 -2.64 3.80 -11.12
C LEU A 73 -3.58 2.80 -11.81
N ALA A 74 -3.31 2.43 -13.05
CA ALA A 74 -4.11 1.41 -13.74
C ALA A 74 -3.95 0.02 -13.10
N ILE A 75 -2.73 -0.33 -12.66
CA ILE A 75 -2.48 -1.56 -11.90
C ILE A 75 -3.26 -1.53 -10.56
N LEU A 76 -3.18 -0.43 -9.83
CA LEU A 76 -3.89 -0.25 -8.56
C LEU A 76 -5.41 -0.41 -8.73
N ALA A 77 -5.99 0.14 -9.80
CA ALA A 77 -7.40 -0.03 -10.10
C ALA A 77 -7.80 -1.50 -10.31
N MET A 78 -6.93 -2.28 -10.98
CA MET A 78 -7.14 -3.72 -11.20
C MET A 78 -6.95 -4.53 -9.91
N LEU A 79 -5.95 -4.21 -9.09
CA LEU A 79 -5.73 -4.83 -7.78
C LEU A 79 -6.91 -4.57 -6.84
N ALA A 80 -7.45 -3.34 -6.84
CA ALA A 80 -8.58 -2.95 -6.01
C ALA A 80 -9.88 -3.71 -6.32
N HIS A 81 -9.98 -4.37 -7.49
CA HIS A 81 -11.13 -5.21 -7.82
C HIS A 81 -11.19 -6.48 -6.97
N GLY A 82 -10.04 -6.93 -6.45
CA GLY A 82 -9.95 -8.10 -5.58
C GLY A 82 -9.87 -9.45 -6.31
N ASP A 83 -9.79 -9.46 -7.64
CA ASP A 83 -9.44 -10.66 -8.39
C ASP A 83 -8.02 -11.13 -8.06
N ASP A 84 -7.75 -12.43 -8.21
CA ASP A 84 -6.40 -12.97 -8.07
C ASP A 84 -5.45 -12.30 -9.09
N PRO A 85 -4.42 -11.57 -8.65
CA PRO A 85 -3.51 -10.86 -9.54
C PRO A 85 -2.49 -11.78 -10.23
N ASN A 86 -2.38 -13.05 -9.82
CA ASN A 86 -1.44 -14.02 -10.37
C ASN A 86 -2.07 -14.87 -11.48
N THR A 87 -3.36 -15.22 -11.32
CA THR A 87 -4.08 -16.11 -12.25
C THR A 87 -5.46 -15.62 -12.68
N GLY A 88 -5.96 -14.53 -12.11
CA GLY A 88 -7.27 -13.96 -12.42
C GLY A 88 -7.32 -13.19 -13.74
N PRO A 89 -8.48 -12.60 -14.09
CA PRO A 89 -8.74 -11.98 -15.39
C PRO A 89 -7.82 -10.81 -15.73
N TYR A 90 -7.31 -10.09 -14.73
CA TYR A 90 -6.41 -8.94 -14.91
C TYR A 90 -4.92 -9.28 -14.70
N SER A 91 -4.59 -10.54 -14.38
CA SER A 91 -3.23 -10.95 -14.01
C SER A 91 -2.18 -10.58 -15.07
N GLU A 92 -2.44 -10.86 -16.34
CA GLU A 92 -1.53 -10.52 -17.43
C GLU A 92 -1.42 -9.01 -17.66
N ASN A 93 -2.48 -8.25 -17.40
CA ASN A 93 -2.44 -6.78 -17.48
C ASN A 93 -1.58 -6.18 -16.37
N ILE A 94 -1.73 -6.70 -15.15
CA ILE A 94 -0.93 -6.33 -13.98
C ILE A 94 0.53 -6.66 -14.23
N LYS A 95 0.86 -7.89 -14.66
CA LYS A 95 2.24 -8.31 -14.95
C LYS A 95 2.93 -7.41 -15.99
N ARG A 96 2.26 -7.10 -17.11
CA ARG A 96 2.82 -6.19 -18.13
C ARG A 96 3.08 -4.79 -17.59
N GLY A 97 2.16 -4.25 -16.79
CA GLY A 97 2.34 -2.95 -16.15
C GLY A 97 3.48 -2.95 -15.13
N LEU A 98 3.57 -4.02 -14.33
CA LEU A 98 4.63 -4.22 -13.36
C LEU A 98 6.00 -4.33 -14.03
N ASP A 99 6.11 -5.15 -15.09
CA ASP A 99 7.32 -5.27 -15.90
C ASP A 99 7.75 -3.92 -16.48
N TYR A 100 6.79 -3.11 -16.93
CA TYR A 100 7.07 -1.76 -17.41
C TYR A 100 7.67 -0.87 -16.31
N ILE A 101 7.05 -0.84 -15.12
CA ILE A 101 7.53 -0.03 -13.99
C ILE A 101 8.90 -0.49 -13.52
N LEU A 102 9.11 -1.79 -13.35
CA LEU A 102 10.40 -2.37 -12.96
C LEU A 102 11.48 -2.03 -14.00
N GLY A 103 11.15 -2.09 -15.29
CA GLY A 103 12.06 -1.69 -16.38
C GLY A 103 12.36 -0.19 -16.42
N LYS A 104 11.54 0.65 -15.80
CA LYS A 104 11.76 2.10 -15.66
C LYS A 104 12.51 2.49 -14.38
N ALA A 105 12.66 1.57 -13.43
CA ALA A 105 13.38 1.84 -12.21
C ALA A 105 14.90 1.91 -12.47
N ASN A 106 15.50 3.03 -12.08
CA ASN A 106 16.94 3.19 -12.09
C ASN A 106 17.58 2.16 -11.13
N GLN A 107 18.51 1.38 -11.64
CA GLN A 107 19.10 0.27 -10.89
C GLN A 107 20.06 0.71 -9.78
N GLU A 108 20.56 1.94 -9.83
CA GLU A 108 21.49 2.48 -8.82
C GLU A 108 20.71 3.11 -7.66
N ASN A 109 19.80 4.04 -7.96
CA ASN A 109 19.14 4.86 -6.95
C ASN A 109 17.64 4.61 -6.78
N GLY A 110 17.02 3.75 -7.59
CA GLY A 110 15.60 3.42 -7.50
C GLY A 110 14.64 4.48 -8.03
N TYR A 111 15.12 5.56 -8.65
CA TYR A 111 14.25 6.59 -9.23
C TYR A 111 13.43 6.02 -10.39
N ILE A 112 12.15 6.38 -10.48
CA ILE A 112 11.21 5.85 -11.47
C ILE A 112 10.52 7.01 -12.19
N GLY A 113 10.69 7.07 -13.51
CA GLY A 113 10.10 8.12 -14.35
C GLY A 113 10.88 9.44 -14.32
N GLY A 114 10.20 10.54 -14.67
CA GLY A 114 10.83 11.86 -14.84
C GLY A 114 10.56 12.89 -13.72
N SER A 115 9.74 12.54 -12.72
CA SER A 115 9.42 13.43 -11.59
C SER A 115 9.19 12.64 -10.31
N MET A 116 9.26 13.29 -9.15
CA MET A 116 8.89 12.68 -7.87
C MET A 116 7.40 12.30 -7.79
N TYR A 117 6.52 12.92 -8.58
CA TYR A 117 5.13 12.47 -8.72
C TYR A 117 5.05 11.12 -9.45
N ASN A 118 5.78 10.99 -10.55
CA ASN A 118 5.92 9.72 -11.25
C ASN A 118 6.46 8.63 -10.33
N HIS A 119 7.52 8.97 -9.62
CA HIS A 119 8.18 8.07 -8.69
C HIS A 119 7.25 7.64 -7.54
N GLY A 120 6.53 8.59 -6.92
CA GLY A 120 5.64 8.29 -5.80
C GLY A 120 4.51 7.33 -6.16
N PHE A 121 3.78 7.59 -7.26
CA PHE A 121 2.70 6.69 -7.70
C PHE A 121 3.20 5.33 -8.17
N ALA A 122 4.35 5.29 -8.86
CA ALA A 122 4.96 4.02 -9.24
C ALA A 122 5.43 3.22 -8.01
N THR A 123 5.98 3.91 -7.00
CA THR A 123 6.39 3.28 -5.73
C THR A 123 5.18 2.72 -4.98
N LEU A 124 4.06 3.44 -4.96
CA LEU A 124 2.80 2.94 -4.39
C LEU A 124 2.33 1.68 -5.12
N ALA A 125 2.36 1.67 -6.45
CA ALA A 125 2.00 0.48 -7.23
C ALA A 125 2.93 -0.71 -6.94
N LEU A 126 4.25 -0.49 -6.79
CA LEU A 126 5.18 -1.54 -6.37
C LEU A 126 4.88 -2.05 -4.96
N ALA A 127 4.50 -1.17 -4.03
CA ALA A 127 4.16 -1.54 -2.65
C ALA A 127 2.92 -2.44 -2.60
N GLU A 128 1.87 -2.09 -3.33
CA GLU A 128 0.66 -2.92 -3.42
C GLU A 128 0.95 -4.24 -4.14
N CYS A 129 1.69 -4.21 -5.25
CA CYS A 129 2.09 -5.45 -5.94
C CYS A 129 2.92 -6.38 -5.05
N TYR A 130 3.77 -5.85 -4.16
CA TYR A 130 4.61 -6.66 -3.29
C TYR A 130 3.81 -7.61 -2.38
N GLY A 131 2.61 -7.20 -1.94
CA GLY A 131 1.74 -8.02 -1.09
C GLY A 131 0.88 -9.03 -1.86
N HIS A 132 0.76 -8.87 -3.18
CA HIS A 132 -0.31 -9.48 -3.96
C HIS A 132 0.21 -10.30 -5.16
N VAL A 133 1.31 -9.88 -5.77
CA VAL A 133 1.90 -10.48 -6.98
C VAL A 133 3.14 -11.29 -6.60
N VAL A 134 3.21 -12.53 -7.08
CA VAL A 134 4.36 -13.42 -6.90
C VAL A 134 5.48 -13.04 -7.87
N ASP A 135 6.35 -12.12 -7.44
CA ASP A 135 7.52 -11.67 -8.21
C ASP A 135 8.64 -11.15 -7.28
N ASP A 136 9.73 -11.90 -7.19
CA ASP A 136 10.87 -11.61 -6.30
C ASP A 136 11.61 -10.31 -6.68
N ARG A 137 11.40 -9.78 -7.89
CA ARG A 137 12.02 -8.52 -8.34
C ARG A 137 11.43 -7.30 -7.63
N ILE A 138 10.20 -7.40 -7.11
CA ILE A 138 9.48 -6.27 -6.52
C ILE A 138 10.17 -5.78 -5.25
N GLY A 139 10.52 -6.68 -4.34
CA GLY A 139 11.09 -6.31 -3.03
C GLY A 139 12.35 -5.44 -3.13
N PRO A 140 13.38 -5.86 -3.90
CA PRO A 140 14.58 -5.06 -4.11
C PRO A 140 14.32 -3.71 -4.79
N ALA A 141 13.41 -3.66 -5.77
CA ALA A 141 13.07 -2.42 -6.47
C ALA A 141 12.32 -1.44 -5.56
N LEU A 142 11.32 -1.94 -4.82
CA LEU A 142 10.54 -1.17 -3.85
C LEU A 142 11.43 -0.57 -2.76
N ARG A 143 12.38 -1.35 -2.23
CA ARG A 143 13.31 -0.86 -1.21
C ARG A 143 14.10 0.36 -1.71
N LYS A 144 14.71 0.27 -2.90
CA LYS A 144 15.47 1.38 -3.48
C LYS A 144 14.59 2.60 -3.74
N ALA A 145 13.36 2.37 -4.21
CA ALA A 145 12.42 3.45 -4.46
C ALA A 145 12.05 4.20 -3.17
N VAL A 146 11.75 3.48 -2.09
CA VAL A 146 11.51 4.07 -0.76
C VAL A 146 12.76 4.80 -0.24
N ASP A 147 13.95 4.20 -0.38
CA ASP A 147 15.20 4.82 0.04
C ASP A 147 15.44 6.17 -0.67
N LEU A 148 15.07 6.29 -1.95
CA LEU A 148 15.14 7.55 -2.70
C LEU A 148 14.21 8.62 -2.11
N ILE A 149 12.96 8.26 -1.79
CA ILE A 149 11.99 9.18 -1.16
C ILE A 149 12.54 9.70 0.16
N LEU A 150 13.00 8.80 1.04
CA LEU A 150 13.57 9.16 2.33
C LEU A 150 14.82 10.03 2.18
N SER A 151 15.66 9.71 1.21
CA SER A 151 16.87 10.47 0.92
C SER A 151 16.54 11.88 0.41
N SER A 152 15.51 12.04 -0.42
CA SER A 152 15.05 13.35 -0.92
C SER A 152 14.51 14.21 0.23
N GLN A 153 13.67 13.62 1.10
CA GLN A 153 13.14 14.30 2.28
C GLN A 153 14.25 14.76 3.24
N LYS A 154 15.26 13.92 3.46
CA LYS A 154 16.40 14.24 4.34
C LYS A 154 17.26 15.39 3.82
N ARG A 155 17.43 15.51 2.50
CA ARG A 155 18.18 16.62 1.88
C ARG A 155 17.41 17.94 1.89
N ASN A 156 16.11 17.89 2.10
CA ASN A 156 15.27 19.07 2.12
C ASN A 156 15.11 19.64 3.54
N GLY A 157 15.35 20.94 3.71
CA GLY A 157 15.29 21.61 5.02
C GLY A 157 13.92 21.56 5.72
N VAL A 158 12.83 21.23 5.01
CA VAL A 158 11.49 21.05 5.59
C VAL A 158 11.02 19.59 5.67
N GLY A 159 11.88 18.62 5.35
CA GLY A 159 11.54 17.18 5.47
C GLY A 159 10.58 16.66 4.39
N ALA A 160 10.34 17.41 3.33
CA ALA A 160 9.49 17.03 2.20
C ALA A 160 10.32 16.76 0.94
N TRP A 161 9.76 16.07 -0.04
CA TRP A 161 10.36 15.97 -1.38
C TRP A 161 9.92 17.14 -2.28
N ARG A 162 10.67 17.40 -3.36
CA ARG A 162 10.35 18.40 -4.40
C ARG A 162 10.10 17.69 -5.73
N TYR A 163 9.86 18.43 -6.83
CA TYR A 163 9.59 17.82 -8.13
C TYR A 163 10.69 16.87 -8.62
N SER A 164 11.93 17.08 -8.16
CA SER A 164 13.08 16.21 -8.40
C SER A 164 13.63 15.67 -7.07
N PRO A 165 14.36 14.54 -7.09
CA PRO A 165 14.82 13.88 -5.87
C PRO A 165 15.99 14.60 -5.17
N GLU A 166 16.80 15.39 -5.88
CA GLU A 166 17.94 16.13 -5.33
C GLU A 166 17.61 17.08 -4.17
#